data_AF-A0A6V7JN17-F1
#
_entry.id   AF-A0A6V7JN17-F1
#
_cell.length_a   1.000
_cell.length_b   1.000
_cell.length_c   1.000
_cell.angle_alpha   90.00
_cell.angle_beta   90.00
_cell.angle_gamma   90.00
#
_symmetry.space_group_name_H-M   'P 1'
#
loop_
_entity.id
_entity.type
_entity.pdbx_description
1 polymer ?
#
loop_
_entity_poly.entity_id
_entity_poly.type
_entity_poly.pdbx_seq_one_letter_code
_entity_poly.pdbx_strand_id
1 'polypeptide(L)' 'VILMPHSHTDPGWLKTFEQYFHSSTRSILNNMVTKLQQWPNMTFIWSEVSFLSLWWE' A
#
# COMPACT_ATOMS: atom_id res chain seq x y z
N VAL A 1 -16.60 -18.06 -3.75
CA VAL A 1 -15.33 -17.70 -3.08
C VAL A 1 -14.98 -16.29 -3.53
N ILE A 2 -14.67 -15.39 -2.59
CA ILE A 2 -14.22 -14.01 -2.89
C ILE A 2 -12.77 -13.90 -2.46
N LEU A 3 -11.91 -13.40 -3.35
CA LEU A 3 -10.51 -13.11 -3.04
C LEU A 3 -10.37 -11.61 -2.78
N MET A 4 -9.81 -11.23 -1.63
CA MET A 4 -9.55 -9.83 -1.28
C MET A 4 -8.06 -9.60 -0.98
N PRO A 5 -7.29 -9.16 -1.97
CA PRO A 5 -5.91 -8.75 -1.78
C PRO A 5 -5.79 -7.52 -0.87
N HIS A 6 -4.83 -7.54 0.04
CA HIS A 6 -4.51 -6.43 0.94
C HIS A 6 -3.03 -6.47 1.33
N SER A 7 -2.54 -5.37 1.89
CA SER A 7 -1.25 -5.33 2.59
C SER A 7 -1.46 -4.59 3.90
N HIS A 8 -1.11 -5.23 5.02
CA HIS A 8 -1.06 -4.55 6.30
C HIS A 8 0.25 -3.76 6.40
N THR A 9 0.17 -2.47 6.70
CA THR A 9 1.35 -1.61 6.78
C THR A 9 1.37 -0.85 8.10
N ASP A 10 2.07 -1.40 9.09
CA ASP A 10 2.17 -0.78 10.42
C ASP A 10 2.81 0.62 10.34
N PRO A 11 2.13 1.69 10.80
CA PRO A 11 2.67 3.04 10.81
C PRO A 11 3.64 3.23 11.99
N GLY A 12 4.64 2.37 12.07
CA GLY A 12 5.59 2.26 13.19
C GLY A 12 5.39 0.97 13.97
N TRP A 13 6.44 0.15 14.05
CA TRP A 13 6.50 -1.08 14.86
C TRP A 13 7.97 -1.44 15.13
N LEU A 14 8.59 -2.27 14.28
CA LEU A 14 10.02 -2.58 14.35
C LEU A 14 10.89 -1.52 13.66
N LYS A 15 10.31 -0.79 12.70
CA LYS A 15 10.91 0.37 12.04
C LYS A 15 10.05 1.61 12.30
N THR A 16 10.64 2.78 12.10
CA THR A 16 9.88 4.03 12.16
C THR A 16 8.92 4.14 10.96
N PHE A 17 7.92 5.01 11.09
CA PHE A 17 6.96 5.31 10.02
C PHE A 17 7.66 5.64 8.69
N GLU A 18 8.62 6.57 8.71
CA GLU A 18 9.38 6.98 7.52
C GLU A 18 10.24 5.84 6.95
N GLN A 19 10.86 5.04 7.82
CA GLN A 19 11.66 3.89 7.37
C GLN A 19 10.79 2.86 6.65
N TYR A 20 9.59 2.57 7.15
CA TYR A 20 8.64 1.72 6.44
C TYR A 20 8.20 2.34 5.12
N PHE A 21 7.91 3.64 5.12
CA PHE A 21 7.51 4.36 3.92
C PHE A 21 8.55 4.23 2.80
N HIS A 22 9.80 4.57 3.09
CA HIS A 22 10.88 4.57 2.11
C HIS A 22 11.35 3.17 1.70
N SER A 23 11.34 2.21 2.63
CA SER A 23 11.85 0.87 2.33
C SER A 23 10.82 -0.05 1.66
N SER A 24 9.52 0.14 1.91
CA SER A 24 8.49 -0.83 1.51
C SER A 24 7.21 -0.16 1.00
N THR A 25 6.55 0.65 1.84
CA THR A 25 5.17 1.11 1.61
C THR A 25 5.01 1.89 0.31
N ARG A 26 5.97 2.78 -0.01
CA ARG A 26 5.96 3.55 -1.27
C ARG A 26 5.98 2.64 -2.49
N SER A 27 6.77 1.57 -2.47
CA SER A 27 6.85 0.60 -3.56
C SER A 27 5.56 -0.21 -3.69
N ILE A 28 4.94 -0.58 -2.56
CA ILE A 28 3.64 -1.28 -2.55
C ILE A 28 2.57 -0.42 -3.22
N LEU A 29 2.44 0.84 -2.84
CA LEU A 29 1.44 1.76 -3.40
C LEU A 29 1.68 2.03 -4.91
N ASN A 30 2.93 2.27 -5.31
CA ASN A 30 3.27 2.42 -6.73
C ASN A 30 2.87 1.19 -7.56
N ASN A 31 3.23 0.00 -7.08
CA ASN A 31 2.90 -1.25 -7.77
C ASN A 31 1.40 -1.52 -7.77
N MET A 32 0.69 -1.21 -6.69
CA MET A 32 -0.76 -1.32 -6.61
C MET A 32 -1.42 -0.54 -7.74
N VAL A 33 -1.06 0.75 -7.93
CA VAL A 33 -1.61 1.58 -9.01
C VAL A 33 -1.30 0.99 -10.38
N THR A 34 -0.04 0.64 -10.65
CA THR A 34 0.34 0.06 -11.95
C THR A 34 -0.40 -1.23 -12.25
N LYS A 35 -0.55 -2.12 -11.26
CA LYS A 35 -1.20 -3.43 -11.46
C LYS A 35 -2.71 -3.33 -11.57
N LEU A 36 -3.36 -2.46 -10.79
CA LEU A 36 -4.80 -2.24 -10.92
C LEU A 36 -5.16 -1.61 -12.28
N GLN A 37 -4.31 -0.73 -12.82
CA GLN A 37 -4.49 -0.21 -14.18
C GLN A 37 -4.27 -1.28 -15.26
N GLN A 38 -3.29 -2.17 -15.06
CA GLN A 38 -3.00 -3.26 -16.00
C GLN A 38 -4.11 -4.33 -16.03
N TRP A 39 -4.75 -4.59 -14.89
CA TRP A 39 -5.73 -5.67 -14.73
C TRP A 39 -7.06 -5.11 -14.21
N PRO A 40 -8.01 -4.74 -15.09
CA PRO A 40 -9.24 -4.04 -14.70
C PRO A 40 -10.16 -4.80 -13.73
N ASN A 41 -10.05 -6.13 -13.69
CA ASN A 41 -10.83 -6.98 -12.79
C ASN A 41 -10.13 -7.24 -11.43
N MET A 42 -8.90 -6.76 -11.26
CA MET A 42 -8.15 -6.92 -10.02
C MET A 42 -8.67 -5.95 -8.96
N THR A 43 -8.76 -6.40 -7.72
CA THR A 43 -9.16 -5.59 -6.57
C THR A 43 -8.04 -5.55 -5.54
N PHE A 44 -8.03 -4.50 -4.73
CA PHE A 44 -7.09 -4.35 -3.63
C PHE A 44 -7.69 -3.41 -2.58
N ILE A 45 -7.56 -3.75 -1.29
CA ILE A 45 -7.98 -2.87 -0.19
C ILE A 45 -6.76 -2.28 0.54
N TRP A 46 -6.87 -1.02 0.95
CA TRP A 46 -5.86 -0.29 1.70
C TRP A 46 -6.49 0.33 2.96
N SER A 47 -5.81 0.24 4.10
CA SER A 47 -6.36 0.68 5.39
C SER A 47 -5.65 1.92 5.95
N GLU A 48 -4.31 1.96 5.88
CA GLU A 48 -3.53 2.97 6.60
C GLU A 48 -3.43 4.30 5.82
N VAL A 49 -4.39 5.20 6.07
CA VAL A 49 -4.50 6.51 5.39
C VAL A 49 -3.28 7.40 5.63
N SER A 50 -2.57 7.26 6.77
CA SER A 50 -1.34 8.03 7.05
C SER A 50 -0.28 7.84 5.96
N PHE A 51 -0.05 6.60 5.56
CA PHE A 51 0.86 6.28 4.46
C PHE A 51 0.32 6.69 3.10
N LEU A 52 -0.99 6.55 2.89
CA LEU A 52 -1.62 6.97 1.63
C LEU A 52 -1.52 8.48 1.43
N SER A 53 -1.73 9.27 2.48
CA SER A 53 -1.56 10.73 2.48
C SER A 53 -0.12 11.12 2.17
N LEU A 54 0.85 10.52 2.87
CA LEU A 54 2.27 10.78 2.62
C LEU A 54 2.73 10.39 1.21
N TRP A 55 2.11 9.38 0.61
CA TRP A 55 2.39 8.98 -0.78
C TRP A 55 1.76 9.90 -1.82
N TRP A 56 0.62 10.51 -1.48
CA TRP A 56 -0.15 11.36 -2.39
C TRP A 56 0.35 12.80 -2.44
N GLU A 57 0.98 13.27 -1.35
CA GLU A 57 1.75 14.51 -1.30
C GLU A 57 2.99 14.47 -2.21
#